data_AF-A0A1B7TE31-F1
#
_entry.id   AF-A0A1B7TE31-F1
#
_cell.length_a   1.000
_cell.length_b   1.000
_cell.length_c   1.000
_cell.angle_alpha   90.00
_cell.angle_beta   90.00
_cell.angle_gamma   90.00
#
_symmetry.space_group_name_H-M   'P 1'
#
loop_
_entity.id
_entity.type
_entity.pdbx_description
1 polymer ?
#
loop_
_entity_poly.entity_id
_entity_poly.type
_entity_poly.pdbx_seq_one_letter_code
_entity_poly.pdbx_strand_id
1 'polypeptide(L)'
;MELEDSDDDSDNDFDLQIDNSNNNNNNSGPVDTDLSQNGFSRDLLSQLKDQCKETFGKIDSLINNKGDLKEISSLGHFLKGSSSALGLPRIAYYCELIQNIALKKELKFVCSLNDDLLYQFLKQSLDCAQQEFHDTLDKLNVYYKNTL
;
A
#
# COMPACT_ATOMS: atom_id res chain seq x y z
N MET A 1 -38.77 13.14 -11.51
CA MET A 1 -37.65 13.42 -10.59
C MET A 1 -36.53 12.52 -11.04
N GLU A 2 -35.91 12.92 -12.15
CA GLU A 2 -34.75 12.25 -12.72
C GLU A 2 -33.54 12.64 -11.87
N LEU A 3 -32.79 11.65 -11.43
CA LEU A 3 -31.49 11.82 -10.79
C LEU A 3 -30.47 11.67 -11.92
N GLU A 4 -29.84 12.79 -12.27
CA GLU A 4 -28.68 12.84 -13.14
C GLU A 4 -27.46 12.38 -12.33
N ASP A 5 -26.95 11.19 -12.64
CA ASP A 5 -25.61 10.77 -12.25
C ASP A 5 -24.64 11.32 -13.30
N SER A 6 -23.89 12.36 -12.94
CA SER A 6 -22.79 12.90 -13.75
C SER A 6 -21.48 12.28 -13.27
N ASP A 7 -21.08 11.17 -13.90
CA ASP A 7 -19.72 10.67 -13.88
C ASP A 7 -18.88 11.52 -14.86
N ASP A 8 -18.16 12.51 -14.32
CA ASP A 8 -17.18 13.33 -15.04
C ASP A 8 -15.77 12.75 -14.82
N ASP A 9 -15.49 11.63 -15.48
CA ASP A 9 -14.12 11.16 -15.72
C ASP A 9 -13.55 11.98 -16.88
N SER A 10 -13.07 13.19 -16.57
CA SER A 10 -12.26 13.96 -17.51
C SER A 10 -10.83 13.42 -17.54
N ASP A 11 -10.59 12.55 -18.53
CA ASP A 11 -9.28 12.21 -19.07
C ASP A 11 -8.52 13.51 -19.38
N ASN A 12 -7.61 13.90 -18.48
CA ASN A 12 -6.62 14.93 -18.81
C ASN A 12 -5.57 14.32 -19.73
N ASP A 13 -5.82 14.48 -21.02
CA ASP A 13 -4.88 14.29 -22.12
C ASP A 13 -3.67 15.21 -21.89
N PHE A 14 -2.61 14.68 -21.29
CA PHE A 14 -1.36 15.40 -21.07
C PHE A 14 -0.57 15.42 -22.39
N ASP A 15 -0.93 16.38 -23.24
CA ASP A 15 -0.30 16.59 -24.55
C ASP A 15 1.14 17.11 -24.35
N LEU A 16 2.11 16.18 -24.32
CA LEU A 16 3.53 16.50 -24.31
C LEU A 16 3.93 17.04 -25.68
N GLN A 17 3.96 18.37 -25.82
CA GLN A 17 4.67 19.02 -26.91
C GLN A 17 6.18 18.72 -26.78
N ILE A 18 6.68 17.85 -27.66
CA ILE A 18 8.09 17.54 -27.78
C ILE A 18 8.76 18.68 -28.58
N ASP A 19 9.36 19.63 -27.87
CA ASP A 19 10.29 20.56 -28.48
C ASP A 19 11.61 19.84 -28.82
N ASN A 20 11.79 19.61 -30.11
CA ASN A 20 13.02 19.12 -30.72
C ASN A 20 14.10 20.21 -30.65
N SER A 21 14.96 20.15 -29.62
CA SER A 21 16.25 20.85 -29.64
C SER A 21 17.38 19.94 -29.17
N ASN A 22 18.21 19.60 -30.15
CA ASN A 22 19.50 18.93 -30.08
C ASN A 22 20.29 19.21 -28.80
N ASN A 23 20.66 18.15 -28.07
CA ASN A 23 21.95 18.13 -27.41
C ASN A 23 22.61 16.75 -27.55
N ASN A 24 23.63 16.71 -28.40
CA ASN A 24 24.51 15.58 -28.61
C ASN A 24 25.30 15.29 -27.33
N ASN A 25 25.09 14.11 -26.73
CA ASN A 25 26.10 13.42 -25.94
C ASN A 25 25.89 11.90 -26.05
N ASN A 26 26.58 11.32 -27.03
CA ASN A 26 26.67 9.88 -27.22
C ASN A 26 27.48 9.26 -26.08
N ASN A 27 26.80 8.61 -25.13
CA ASN A 27 27.40 7.54 -24.34
C ASN A 27 26.35 6.49 -23.96
N SER A 28 25.85 5.76 -24.96
CA SER A 28 25.01 4.58 -24.77
C SER A 28 25.88 3.34 -24.55
N GLY A 29 26.68 3.34 -23.48
CA GLY A 29 27.18 2.08 -22.91
C GLY A 29 26.04 1.37 -22.18
N PRO A 30 26.10 0.04 -21.97
CA PRO A 30 25.14 -0.62 -21.10
C PRO A 30 25.23 0.05 -19.74
N VAL A 31 24.16 0.71 -19.30
CA VAL A 31 24.11 1.26 -17.96
C VAL A 31 23.96 0.06 -17.04
N ASP A 32 25.09 -0.51 -16.61
CA ASP A 32 25.19 -1.46 -15.51
C ASP A 32 24.84 -0.71 -14.22
N THR A 33 23.60 -0.22 -14.13
CA THR A 33 23.08 0.45 -12.94
C THR A 33 22.66 -0.67 -12.02
N ASP A 34 23.57 -1.11 -11.15
CA ASP A 34 23.21 -1.87 -9.97
C ASP A 34 22.17 -1.02 -9.20
N LEU A 35 20.87 -1.30 -9.38
CA LEU A 35 19.79 -0.54 -8.75
C LEU A 35 19.89 -0.57 -7.22
N SER A 36 20.64 -1.52 -6.63
CA SER A 36 20.95 -1.51 -5.19
C SER A 36 21.83 -0.32 -4.77
N GLN A 37 22.52 0.33 -5.69
CA GLN A 37 23.28 1.58 -5.46
C GLN A 37 22.43 2.84 -5.64
N ASN A 38 21.20 2.71 -6.16
CA ASN A 38 20.29 3.84 -6.27
C ASN A 38 19.69 4.17 -4.90
N GLY A 39 20.14 5.27 -4.29
CA GLY A 39 19.67 5.71 -2.96
C GLY A 39 18.19 6.05 -2.91
N PHE A 40 17.60 6.47 -4.04
CA PHE A 40 16.21 6.91 -4.08
C PHE A 40 15.22 5.77 -3.75
N SER A 41 15.39 4.60 -4.37
CA SER A 41 14.50 3.45 -4.13
C SER A 41 14.66 2.91 -2.71
N ARG A 42 15.85 3.00 -2.12
CA ARG A 42 16.07 2.67 -0.70
C ARG A 42 15.32 3.64 0.21
N ASP A 43 15.38 4.92 -0.06
CA ASP A 43 14.70 5.94 0.76
C ASP A 43 13.17 5.77 0.71
N LEU A 44 12.61 5.42 -0.46
CA LEU A 44 11.19 5.07 -0.59
C LEU A 44 10.81 3.85 0.27
N LEU A 45 11.63 2.79 0.25
CA LEU A 45 11.39 1.60 1.05
C LEU A 45 11.53 1.88 2.56
N SER A 46 12.49 2.73 2.96
CA SER A 46 12.63 3.16 4.35
C SER A 46 11.40 3.94 4.82
N GLN A 47 10.87 4.84 3.98
CA GLN A 47 9.63 5.57 4.29
C GLN A 47 8.43 4.64 4.41
N LEU A 48 8.28 3.68 3.49
CA LEU A 48 7.23 2.67 3.60
C LEU A 48 7.37 1.85 4.88
N LYS A 49 8.59 1.47 5.27
CA LYS A 49 8.85 0.72 6.51
C LYS A 49 8.36 1.45 7.75
N ASP A 50 8.60 2.75 7.83
CA ASP A 50 8.12 3.55 8.95
C ASP A 50 6.60 3.73 8.92
N GLN A 51 6.02 3.95 7.74
CA GLN A 51 4.56 3.98 7.56
C GLN A 51 3.91 2.66 8.00
N CYS A 52 4.46 1.51 7.59
CA CYS A 52 3.96 0.20 7.97
C CYS A 52 4.01 0.00 9.48
N LYS A 53 5.12 0.32 10.14
CA LYS A 53 5.24 0.21 11.61
C LYS A 53 4.19 1.06 12.33
N GLU A 54 4.05 2.32 11.93
CA GLU A 54 3.10 3.24 12.57
C GLU A 54 1.66 2.80 12.33
N THR A 55 1.30 2.55 11.06
CA THR A 55 -0.07 2.22 10.67
C THR A 55 -0.49 0.87 11.23
N PHE A 56 0.35 -0.17 11.15
CA PHE A 56 0.02 -1.47 11.74
C PHE A 56 -0.12 -1.39 13.26
N GLY A 57 0.72 -0.59 13.95
CA GLY A 57 0.59 -0.38 15.39
C GLY A 57 -0.73 0.30 15.78
N LYS A 58 -1.19 1.28 14.98
CA LYS A 58 -2.50 1.93 15.16
C LYS A 58 -3.65 0.95 14.93
N ILE A 59 -3.61 0.19 13.83
CA ILE A 59 -4.63 -0.82 13.53
C ILE A 59 -4.70 -1.86 14.65
N ASP A 60 -3.56 -2.38 15.12
CA ASP A 60 -3.51 -3.35 16.21
C ASP A 60 -4.14 -2.81 17.49
N SER A 61 -3.80 -1.56 17.85
CA SER A 61 -4.36 -0.87 19.02
C SER A 61 -5.87 -0.69 18.90
N LEU A 62 -6.38 -0.34 17.71
CA LEU A 62 -7.82 -0.21 17.46
C LEU A 62 -8.52 -1.58 17.55
N ILE A 63 -7.93 -2.64 17.01
CA ILE A 63 -8.49 -3.99 17.09
C ILE A 63 -8.58 -4.45 18.55
N ASN A 64 -7.49 -4.33 19.30
CA ASN A 64 -7.42 -4.77 20.70
C ASN A 64 -8.42 -4.04 21.61
N ASN A 65 -8.67 -2.75 21.32
CA ASN A 65 -9.62 -1.94 22.06
C ASN A 65 -11.05 -1.94 21.48
N LYS A 66 -11.30 -2.72 20.42
CA LYS A 66 -12.56 -2.70 19.65
C LYS A 66 -12.99 -1.29 19.24
N GLY A 67 -12.03 -0.52 18.72
CA GLY A 67 -12.16 0.88 18.32
C GLY A 67 -12.89 1.12 17.01
N ASP A 68 -12.71 2.31 16.42
CA ASP A 68 -13.47 2.72 15.23
C ASP A 68 -13.07 1.94 13.96
N LEU A 69 -14.03 1.18 13.43
CA LEU A 69 -13.89 0.45 12.18
C LEU A 69 -13.64 1.37 10.97
N LYS A 70 -14.17 2.60 10.96
CA LYS A 70 -13.91 3.55 9.87
C LYS A 70 -12.45 3.98 9.86
N GLU A 71 -11.86 4.17 11.04
CA GLU A 71 -10.43 4.49 11.18
C GLU A 71 -9.57 3.31 10.71
N ILE A 72 -9.89 2.08 11.13
CA ILE A 72 -9.20 0.86 10.65
C ILE A 72 -9.28 0.77 9.12
N SER A 73 -10.46 1.03 8.54
CA SER A 73 -10.65 1.02 7.10
C SER A 73 -9.80 2.09 6.39
N SER A 74 -9.72 3.30 6.96
CA SER A 74 -8.92 4.39 6.38
C SER A 74 -7.43 4.08 6.43
N LEU A 75 -6.96 3.52 7.54
CA LEU A 75 -5.58 3.07 7.70
C LEU A 75 -5.22 1.96 6.71
N GLY A 76 -6.11 0.98 6.50
CA GLY A 76 -5.95 -0.04 5.47
C GLY A 76 -5.88 0.55 4.06
N HIS A 77 -6.76 1.49 3.72
CA HIS A 77 -6.76 2.16 2.42
C HIS A 77 -5.47 2.94 2.15
N PHE A 78 -4.99 3.68 3.15
CA PHE A 78 -3.74 4.43 3.08
C PHE A 78 -2.55 3.51 2.75
N LEU A 79 -2.41 2.42 3.51
CA LEU A 79 -1.26 1.53 3.36
C LEU A 79 -1.35 0.67 2.09
N LYS A 80 -2.57 0.35 1.62
CA LYS A 80 -2.82 -0.23 0.29
C LYS A 80 -2.22 0.65 -0.80
N GLY A 81 -2.52 1.95 -0.80
CA GLY A 81 -2.02 2.89 -1.81
C GLY A 81 -0.49 2.97 -1.81
N SER A 82 0.11 3.14 -0.63
CA SER A 82 1.56 3.23 -0.48
C SER A 82 2.29 1.95 -0.94
N SER A 83 1.77 0.78 -0.56
CA SER A 83 2.36 -0.51 -0.93
C SER A 83 2.22 -0.82 -2.43
N SER A 84 1.08 -0.48 -3.03
CA SER A 84 0.85 -0.64 -4.48
C SER A 84 1.80 0.22 -5.31
N ALA A 85 2.05 1.46 -4.90
CA ALA A 85 2.95 2.38 -5.59
C ALA A 85 4.40 1.87 -5.64
N LEU A 86 4.82 1.06 -4.65
CA LEU A 86 6.16 0.44 -4.61
C LEU A 86 6.18 -0.99 -5.17
N GLY A 87 5.12 -1.45 -5.81
CA GLY A 87 5.07 -2.77 -6.45
C GLY A 87 5.05 -3.93 -5.44
N LEU A 88 4.42 -3.75 -4.28
CA LEU A 88 4.30 -4.76 -3.23
C LEU A 88 2.86 -5.30 -3.12
N PRO A 89 2.39 -6.08 -4.12
CA PRO A 89 0.99 -6.42 -4.29
C PRO A 89 0.42 -7.29 -3.17
N ARG A 90 1.22 -8.17 -2.55
CA ARG A 90 0.75 -9.02 -1.43
C ARG A 90 0.43 -8.21 -0.18
N ILE A 91 1.25 -7.21 0.13
CA ILE A 91 1.01 -6.30 1.25
C ILE A 91 -0.23 -5.45 0.96
N ALA A 92 -0.34 -4.91 -0.25
CA ALA A 92 -1.49 -4.14 -0.69
C ALA A 92 -2.80 -4.95 -0.60
N TYR A 93 -2.76 -6.24 -0.98
CA TYR A 93 -3.89 -7.16 -0.88
C TYR A 93 -4.40 -7.31 0.56
N TYR A 94 -3.52 -7.56 1.54
CA TYR A 94 -3.96 -7.68 2.93
C TYR A 94 -4.46 -6.34 3.50
N CYS A 95 -3.89 -5.21 3.07
CA CYS A 95 -4.39 -3.88 3.45
C CYS A 95 -5.79 -3.61 2.89
N GLU A 96 -6.07 -4.06 1.66
CA GLU A 96 -7.42 -4.05 1.07
C GLU A 96 -8.39 -4.97 1.83
N LEU A 97 -7.93 -6.15 2.24
CA LEU A 97 -8.74 -7.07 3.02
C LEU A 97 -9.14 -6.44 4.37
N ILE A 98 -8.20 -5.80 5.08
CA ILE A 98 -8.46 -5.02 6.30
C ILE A 98 -9.50 -3.93 6.03
N GLN A 99 -9.32 -3.15 4.95
CA GLN A 99 -10.27 -2.11 4.53
C GLN A 99 -11.68 -2.68 4.36
N ASN A 100 -11.83 -3.76 3.60
CA ASN A 100 -13.14 -4.30 3.25
C ASN A 100 -13.82 -5.00 4.43
N ILE A 101 -13.07 -5.70 5.28
CA ILE A 101 -13.59 -6.30 6.52
C ILE A 101 -14.11 -5.20 7.45
N ALA A 102 -13.34 -4.12 7.65
CA ALA A 102 -13.74 -3.03 8.53
C ALA A 102 -14.99 -2.29 8.03
N LEU A 103 -15.18 -2.18 6.71
CA LEU A 103 -16.43 -1.67 6.10
C LEU A 103 -17.59 -2.69 6.11
N LYS A 104 -17.39 -3.87 6.71
CA LYS A 104 -18.30 -5.03 6.68
C LYS A 104 -18.68 -5.43 5.25
N LYS A 105 -17.87 -5.12 4.23
CA LYS A 105 -18.18 -5.42 2.81
C LYS A 105 -18.07 -6.90 2.50
N GLU A 106 -17.05 -7.58 3.04
CA GLU A 106 -16.81 -9.03 2.82
C GLU A 106 -17.67 -9.93 3.71
N LEU A 107 -18.21 -9.42 4.82
CA LEU A 107 -18.74 -10.26 5.91
C LEU A 107 -20.12 -9.82 6.41
N LYS A 108 -20.93 -9.14 5.59
CA LYS A 108 -22.24 -8.55 5.99
C LYS A 108 -23.13 -9.50 6.81
N PHE A 109 -23.18 -10.78 6.45
CA PHE A 109 -24.01 -11.78 7.13
C PHE A 109 -23.38 -12.31 8.43
N VAL A 110 -22.05 -12.41 8.51
CA VAL A 110 -21.33 -12.97 9.66
C VAL A 110 -21.18 -11.92 10.76
N CYS A 111 -20.85 -10.68 10.37
CA CYS A 111 -20.63 -9.57 11.30
C CYS A 111 -21.91 -8.86 11.75
N SER A 112 -23.09 -9.27 11.24
CA SER A 112 -24.38 -8.88 11.83
C SER A 112 -24.73 -9.73 13.05
N LEU A 113 -24.10 -10.89 13.19
CA LEU A 113 -24.37 -11.87 14.25
C LEU A 113 -23.32 -11.86 15.35
N ASN A 114 -22.07 -11.44 15.04
CA ASN A 114 -20.96 -11.48 15.99
C ASN A 114 -19.85 -10.47 15.68
N ASP A 115 -19.69 -9.45 16.53
CA ASP A 115 -18.61 -8.46 16.41
C ASP A 115 -17.24 -9.02 16.87
N ASP A 116 -17.17 -10.01 17.76
CA ASP A 116 -15.88 -10.62 18.16
C ASP A 116 -15.21 -11.31 16.97
N LEU A 117 -16.01 -11.98 16.14
CA LEU A 117 -15.52 -12.65 14.95
C LEU A 117 -15.01 -11.65 13.89
N LEU A 118 -15.61 -10.47 13.79
CA LEU A 118 -15.11 -9.37 12.95
C LEU A 118 -13.70 -8.95 13.39
N TYR A 119 -13.50 -8.67 14.68
CA TYR A 119 -12.20 -8.27 15.20
C TYR A 119 -11.16 -9.40 15.11
N GLN A 120 -11.58 -10.65 15.24
CA GLN A 120 -10.70 -11.79 15.00
C GLN A 120 -10.20 -11.85 13.55
N PHE A 121 -11.07 -11.64 12.56
CA PHE A 121 -10.67 -11.60 11.15
C PHE A 121 -9.80 -10.39 10.81
N LEU A 122 -10.08 -9.23 11.41
CA LEU A 122 -9.20 -8.06 11.29
C LEU A 122 -7.81 -8.37 11.83
N LYS A 123 -7.73 -9.01 13.01
CA LYS A 123 -6.46 -9.38 13.63
C LYS A 123 -5.67 -10.35 12.75
N GLN A 124 -6.31 -11.40 12.26
CA GLN A 124 -5.68 -12.36 11.36
C GLN A 124 -5.18 -11.70 10.06
N SER A 125 -5.96 -10.77 9.49
CA SER A 125 -5.57 -10.06 8.28
C SER A 125 -4.38 -9.12 8.52
N LEU A 126 -4.34 -8.45 9.69
CA LEU A 126 -3.22 -7.63 10.12
C LEU A 126 -1.95 -8.47 10.31
N ASP A 127 -2.05 -9.62 10.98
CA ASP A 127 -0.91 -10.51 11.23
C ASP A 127 -0.32 -11.02 9.90
N CYS A 128 -1.17 -11.38 8.93
CA CYS A 128 -0.73 -11.71 7.58
C CYS A 128 -0.03 -10.52 6.88
N ALA A 129 -0.57 -9.31 6.98
CA ALA A 129 0.05 -8.11 6.40
C ALA A 129 1.44 -7.83 6.99
N GLN A 130 1.59 -7.97 8.31
CA GLN A 130 2.85 -7.80 9.03
C GLN A 130 3.88 -8.86 8.60
N GLN A 131 3.46 -10.12 8.48
CA GLN A 131 4.35 -11.19 8.03
C GLN A 131 4.83 -10.98 6.60
N GLU A 132 3.94 -10.62 5.67
CA GLU A 132 4.33 -10.32 4.29
C GLU A 132 5.29 -9.13 4.21
N PHE A 133 5.05 -8.09 5.02
CA PHE A 133 5.94 -6.94 5.08
C PHE A 133 7.33 -7.35 5.59
N HIS A 134 7.39 -8.14 6.67
CA HIS A 134 8.64 -8.68 7.22
C HIS A 134 9.40 -9.51 6.17
N ASP A 135 8.76 -10.50 5.57
CA ASP A 135 9.38 -11.41 4.60
C ASP A 135 9.86 -10.67 3.34
N THR A 136 9.12 -9.65 2.93
CA THR A 136 9.49 -8.79 1.80
C THR A 136 10.69 -7.92 2.16
N LEU A 137 10.69 -7.31 3.35
CA LEU A 137 11.77 -6.45 3.79
C LEU A 137 13.08 -7.23 3.96
N ASP A 138 13.03 -8.47 4.46
CA ASP A 138 14.21 -9.34 4.56
C ASP A 138 14.84 -9.59 3.19
N LYS A 139 14.02 -9.92 2.18
CA LYS A 139 14.49 -10.12 0.79
C LYS A 139 15.09 -8.84 0.21
N LEU A 140 14.43 -7.70 0.43
CA LEU A 140 14.92 -6.41 -0.04
C LEU A 140 16.21 -6.02 0.68
N ASN A 141 16.34 -6.29 1.98
CA ASN A 141 17.54 -5.96 2.73
C ASN A 141 18.76 -6.73 2.21
N VAL A 142 18.59 -8.01 1.82
CA VAL A 142 19.63 -8.78 1.12
C VAL A 142 19.98 -8.13 -0.22
N TYR A 143 18.99 -7.71 -1.01
CA TYR A 143 19.21 -7.02 -2.28
C TYR A 143 20.00 -5.71 -2.11
N TYR A 144 19.69 -4.92 -1.07
CA TYR A 144 20.38 -3.68 -0.73
C TYR A 144 21.60 -3.89 0.18
N LYS A 145 22.19 -5.09 0.21
CA LYS A 145 23.45 -5.39 0.92
C LYS A 145 23.41 -5.03 2.42
N ASN A 146 22.27 -5.28 3.06
CA ASN A 146 21.98 -5.03 4.48
C ASN A 146 21.98 -3.55 4.89
N THR A 147 21.42 -2.68 4.04
CA THR A 147 21.37 -1.22 4.28
C THR A 147 19.96 -0.64 4.44
N LEU A 148 18.92 -1.49 4.56
CA LEU A 148 17.51 -1.11 4.75
C LEU A 148 17.03 -1.19 6.21
#